data_AF-A0A1H9SK75-F1
#
_entry.id   AF-A0A1H9SK75-F1
#
_cell.length_a   1.000
_cell.length_b   1.000
_cell.length_c   1.000
_cell.angle_alpha   90.00
_cell.angle_beta   90.00
_cell.angle_gamma   90.00
#
_symmetry.space_group_name_H-M   'P 1'
#
loop_
_entity.id
_entity.type
_entity.pdbx_description
1 polymer ?
#
loop_
_entity_poly.entity_id
_entity_poly.type
_entity_poly.pdbx_seq_one_letter_code
_entity_poly.pdbx_strand_id
1 'polypeptide(L)'
;MKKIMLYAIPAVLLIVTALIYSIVEFPQLASSEDKEAAENAEMESDRATEENKKDNDNNSGDQESSNGTSSENNEGSGAERIFFMSDTYFYIDRSEHEDAINYKEGKKEEAKEIIGELHEIMNNLVGFGKVEVINFHSLRNDKYFDTDAFHDRLSALQEDLLAESRALYDIRNLQNFYMMGSSYETEDRMALRYAHRIIHDLDIYVNGDGEKDERRIWGVTEAYGNDSDIDKMYDYIRNYGE
;
A
#
# COMPACT_ATOMS: atom_id res chain seq x y z
N MET A 1 5.23 -76.94 13.13
CA MET A 1 6.62 -76.66 12.72
C MET A 1 6.83 -75.16 12.75
N LYS A 2 7.91 -74.72 13.42
CA LYS A 2 8.33 -73.32 13.59
C LYS A 2 8.79 -72.73 12.26
N LYS A 3 8.46 -71.48 11.97
CA LYS A 3 9.39 -70.51 11.34
C LYS A 3 9.15 -69.12 11.92
N ILE A 4 10.14 -68.67 12.67
CA ILE A 4 10.34 -67.32 13.18
C ILE A 4 11.03 -66.56 12.04
N MET A 5 10.48 -65.43 11.59
CA MET A 5 11.22 -64.50 10.74
C MET A 5 11.64 -63.29 11.57
N LEU A 6 12.95 -63.20 11.71
CA LEU A 6 13.74 -62.16 12.34
C LEU A 6 13.89 -61.02 11.31
N TYR A 7 13.49 -59.80 11.63
CA TYR A 7 13.91 -58.61 10.88
C TYR A 7 14.74 -57.71 11.79
N ALA A 8 15.93 -57.41 11.31
CA ALA A 8 16.93 -56.58 11.94
C ALA A 8 16.91 -55.16 11.35
N ILE A 9 16.80 -54.16 12.24
CA ILE A 9 17.56 -52.90 12.38
C ILE A 9 17.94 -52.10 11.11
N PRO A 10 17.66 -50.77 11.07
CA PRO A 10 18.69 -49.75 11.35
C PRO A 10 18.18 -48.77 12.44
N ALA A 11 18.84 -48.60 13.59
CA ALA A 11 20.12 -47.94 13.84
C ALA A 11 20.09 -46.42 13.57
N VAL A 12 19.82 -45.69 14.65
CA VAL A 12 20.56 -44.50 15.11
C VAL A 12 20.78 -43.38 14.09
N LEU A 13 20.04 -42.27 14.26
CA LEU A 13 20.61 -40.92 14.30
C LEU A 13 19.53 -39.93 14.75
N LEU A 14 19.64 -39.38 15.96
CA LEU A 14 19.16 -38.02 16.24
C LEU A 14 19.95 -37.46 17.41
N ILE A 15 20.99 -36.72 17.01
CA ILE A 15 21.85 -35.92 17.84
C ILE A 15 21.01 -34.74 18.35
N VAL A 16 20.70 -34.74 19.65
CA VAL A 16 20.20 -33.56 20.35
C VAL A 16 21.41 -32.73 20.76
N THR A 17 21.78 -31.76 19.93
CA THR A 17 22.70 -30.69 20.34
C THR A 17 21.90 -29.57 20.96
N ALA A 18 21.81 -29.60 22.28
CA ALA A 18 21.52 -28.44 23.09
C ALA A 18 22.71 -27.46 22.98
N LEU A 19 22.47 -26.31 22.35
CA LEU A 19 23.35 -25.13 22.42
C LEU A 19 22.60 -24.06 23.22
N ILE A 20 22.62 -24.25 24.54
CA ILE A 20 22.43 -23.20 25.53
C ILE A 20 23.84 -22.83 25.99
N TYR A 21 24.05 -21.54 26.28
CA TYR A 21 25.26 -20.86 26.77
C TYR A 21 26.02 -20.03 25.75
N SER A 22 25.57 -18.79 25.59
CA SER A 22 26.46 -17.64 25.54
C SER A 22 25.81 -16.53 26.36
N ILE A 23 26.03 -16.61 27.67
CA ILE A 23 25.83 -15.51 28.61
C ILE A 23 26.87 -14.45 28.25
N VAL A 24 26.42 -13.31 27.71
CA VAL A 24 27.24 -12.11 27.64
C VAL A 24 27.10 -11.41 28.98
N GLU A 25 28.13 -11.55 29.81
CA GLU A 25 28.33 -10.73 31.00
C GLU A 25 28.60 -9.29 30.55
N PHE A 26 27.61 -8.40 30.75
CA PHE A 26 27.82 -6.96 30.69
C PHE A 26 28.35 -6.47 32.05
N PRO A 27 29.50 -5.77 32.10
CA PRO A 27 30.01 -5.21 33.34
C PRO A 27 29.12 -4.07 33.84
N GLN A 28 28.77 -4.15 35.13
CA GLN A 28 28.22 -3.04 35.91
C GLN A 28 29.21 -1.87 35.90
N LEU A 29 28.77 -0.73 35.36
CA LEU A 29 29.32 0.59 35.66
C LEU A 29 28.23 1.37 36.39
N ALA A 30 28.37 1.43 37.71
CA ALA A 30 27.69 2.40 38.56
C ALA A 30 28.61 3.61 38.80
N SER A 31 27.99 4.73 39.18
CA SER A 31 28.54 6.06 39.51
C SER A 31 28.45 7.04 38.34
N SER A 32 27.82 8.21 38.44
CA SER A 32 27.18 8.92 39.56
C SER A 32 26.41 10.10 38.98
N GLU A 33 25.24 10.38 39.56
CA GLU A 33 24.65 11.71 39.84
C GLU A 33 24.93 12.87 38.86
N ASP A 34 23.88 13.35 38.18
CA ASP A 34 23.37 14.71 38.41
C ASP A 34 22.03 14.98 37.68
N LYS A 35 21.03 15.38 38.48
CA LYS A 35 20.01 16.43 38.26
C LYS A 35 18.95 16.32 37.16
N GLU A 36 17.72 16.12 37.67
CA GLU A 36 16.56 17.02 37.56
C GLU A 36 16.18 17.70 36.23
N ALA A 37 14.87 17.58 35.98
CA ALA A 37 13.98 18.48 35.25
C ALA A 37 13.76 18.23 33.74
N ALA A 38 12.59 17.67 33.44
CA ALA A 38 11.63 18.04 32.39
C ALA A 38 10.76 16.79 32.13
N GLU A 39 9.61 16.63 32.77
CA GLU A 39 8.35 17.34 32.50
C GLU A 39 7.86 17.11 31.06
N ASN A 40 6.82 16.28 30.96
CA ASN A 40 5.78 16.18 29.96
C ASN A 40 5.97 17.01 28.67
N ALA A 41 6.08 16.30 27.54
CA ALA A 41 5.61 16.79 26.25
C ALA A 41 5.19 15.59 25.38
N GLU A 42 4.05 14.99 25.73
CA GLU A 42 3.07 14.66 24.71
C GLU A 42 2.63 16.01 24.12
N MET A 43 3.00 16.27 22.87
CA MET A 43 2.39 17.35 22.11
C MET A 43 2.44 17.04 20.63
N GLU A 44 1.26 16.75 20.09
CA GLU A 44 0.76 17.16 18.78
C GLU A 44 1.78 17.92 17.91
N SER A 45 2.07 17.34 16.76
CA SER A 45 2.50 18.11 15.59
C SER A 45 1.75 17.62 14.36
N ASP A 46 0.42 17.68 14.44
CA ASP A 46 -0.39 17.94 13.26
C ASP A 46 -0.06 19.35 12.76
N ARG A 47 0.86 19.41 11.79
CA ARG A 47 1.06 20.62 11.00
C ARG A 47 0.66 20.33 9.57
N ALA A 48 -0.62 20.59 9.33
CA ALA A 48 -1.16 20.84 8.01
C ALA A 48 -0.25 21.81 7.23
N THR A 49 0.25 21.34 6.09
CA THR A 49 0.76 22.23 5.05
C THR A 49 -0.42 22.73 4.23
N GLU A 50 -0.73 24.01 4.44
CA GLU A 50 -1.51 24.85 3.54
C GLU A 50 -0.96 24.75 2.11
N GLU A 51 -1.75 24.14 1.21
CA GLU A 51 -1.59 24.35 -0.22
C GLU A 51 -2.04 25.78 -0.54
N ASN A 52 -1.04 26.60 -0.85
CA ASN A 52 -1.15 28.02 -1.09
C ASN A 52 -1.82 28.27 -2.45
N LYS A 53 -3.06 28.75 -2.42
CA LYS A 53 -3.76 29.32 -3.59
C LYS A 53 -3.02 30.59 -4.04
N LYS A 54 -2.52 30.59 -5.28
CA LYS A 54 -2.24 31.82 -6.02
C LYS A 54 -3.08 31.85 -7.27
N ASP A 55 -4.15 32.64 -7.17
CA ASP A 55 -4.81 33.25 -8.32
C ASP A 55 -3.79 34.11 -9.07
N ASN A 56 -3.70 33.93 -10.38
CA ASN A 56 -3.38 35.05 -11.25
C ASN A 56 -4.17 34.95 -12.56
N ASP A 57 -5.06 35.93 -12.66
CA ASP A 57 -5.95 36.27 -13.74
C ASP A 57 -5.15 36.87 -14.91
N ASN A 58 -5.44 36.47 -16.15
CA ASN A 58 -5.56 37.36 -17.32
C ASN A 58 -5.76 36.59 -18.65
N ASN A 59 -7.01 36.59 -19.09
CA ASN A 59 -7.50 37.24 -20.32
C ASN A 59 -7.18 36.67 -21.73
N SER A 60 -8.30 36.29 -22.38
CA SER A 60 -8.71 36.39 -23.80
C SER A 60 -7.85 35.83 -24.95
N GLY A 61 -8.51 34.93 -25.70
CA GLY A 61 -8.31 34.73 -27.13
C GLY A 61 -9.23 33.64 -27.68
N ASP A 62 -10.39 34.04 -28.21
CA ASP A 62 -11.27 33.19 -29.03
C ASP A 62 -10.52 32.59 -30.22
N GLN A 63 -10.69 31.28 -30.45
CA GLN A 63 -10.82 30.74 -31.80
C GLN A 63 -11.48 29.34 -31.79
N GLU A 64 -12.65 29.26 -32.41
CA GLU A 64 -13.29 28.03 -32.88
C GLU A 64 -12.36 27.27 -33.85
N SER A 65 -12.29 25.94 -33.71
CA SER A 65 -12.40 25.06 -34.88
C SER A 65 -12.76 23.63 -34.49
N SER A 66 -13.88 23.19 -35.08
CA SER A 66 -14.44 21.84 -35.19
C SER A 66 -13.47 20.76 -35.69
N ASN A 67 -13.49 19.60 -35.01
CA ASN A 67 -13.57 18.22 -35.54
C ASN A 67 -13.43 17.28 -34.32
N GLY A 68 -14.39 16.45 -33.88
CA GLY A 68 -15.25 15.59 -34.67
C GLY A 68 -14.56 14.24 -34.89
N THR A 69 -14.61 13.32 -33.91
CA THR A 69 -14.75 11.86 -34.15
C THR A 69 -15.25 11.16 -32.89
N SER A 70 -16.35 10.47 -33.11
CA SER A 70 -17.16 9.55 -32.32
C SER A 70 -16.45 8.47 -31.51
N SER A 71 -16.87 8.35 -30.25
CA SER A 71 -17.49 7.17 -29.62
C SER A 71 -17.45 5.86 -30.43
N GLU A 72 -16.73 4.86 -29.90
CA GLU A 72 -17.12 3.46 -30.05
C GLU A 72 -17.47 2.91 -28.66
N ASN A 73 -18.77 2.65 -28.48
CA ASN A 73 -19.31 1.88 -27.39
C ASN A 73 -18.76 0.46 -27.47
N ASN A 74 -18.06 0.02 -26.42
CA ASN A 74 -17.81 -1.39 -26.20
C ASN A 74 -18.54 -1.80 -24.91
N GLU A 75 -19.79 -2.20 -25.07
CA GLU A 75 -20.57 -2.89 -24.02
C GLU A 75 -19.99 -4.30 -23.85
N GLY A 76 -19.07 -4.43 -22.90
CA GLY A 76 -18.59 -5.70 -22.36
C GLY A 76 -17.81 -5.42 -21.09
N SER A 77 -18.36 -5.80 -19.93
CA SER A 77 -17.84 -5.65 -18.55
C SER A 77 -16.48 -4.92 -18.48
N GLY A 78 -16.57 -3.60 -18.35
CA GLY A 78 -15.61 -2.65 -18.92
C GLY A 78 -14.42 -2.32 -18.03
N ALA A 79 -13.52 -3.28 -17.83
CA ALA A 79 -12.18 -2.96 -17.35
C ALA A 79 -11.48 -2.11 -18.44
N GLU A 80 -11.33 -0.81 -18.18
CA GLU A 80 -10.65 0.12 -19.07
C GLU A 80 -9.15 -0.24 -19.10
N ARG A 81 -8.66 -0.65 -20.27
CA ARG A 81 -7.24 -0.91 -20.47
C ARG A 81 -6.54 0.40 -20.76
N ILE A 82 -5.79 0.90 -19.81
CA ILE A 82 -4.94 2.06 -20.03
C ILE A 82 -3.60 1.55 -20.55
N PHE A 83 -3.30 1.87 -21.81
CA PHE A 83 -2.04 1.50 -22.44
C PHE A 83 -0.93 2.32 -21.79
N PHE A 84 0.08 1.64 -21.28
CA PHE A 84 1.12 2.30 -20.52
C PHE A 84 2.49 1.75 -20.91
N MET A 85 3.30 2.57 -21.59
CA MET A 85 4.63 2.18 -22.10
C MET A 85 4.52 1.09 -23.20
N SER A 86 5.63 0.77 -23.89
CA SER A 86 5.56 -0.08 -25.11
C SER A 86 4.94 -1.46 -24.90
N ASP A 87 4.93 -1.98 -23.65
CA ASP A 87 4.57 -3.38 -23.37
C ASP A 87 3.84 -3.62 -22.02
N THR A 88 3.43 -2.60 -21.26
CA THR A 88 2.74 -2.78 -19.96
C THR A 88 1.29 -2.27 -20.00
N TYR A 89 0.38 -2.97 -19.32
CA TYR A 89 -1.03 -2.57 -19.23
C TYR A 89 -1.39 -2.46 -17.76
N PHE A 90 -1.98 -1.32 -17.38
CA PHE A 90 -2.65 -1.20 -16.09
C PHE A 90 -4.15 -1.29 -16.31
N TYR A 91 -4.79 -2.11 -15.48
CA TYR A 91 -6.24 -2.26 -15.46
C TYR A 91 -6.74 -1.48 -14.26
N ILE A 92 -7.35 -0.32 -14.53
CA ILE A 92 -8.11 0.37 -13.50
C ILE A 92 -9.55 0.02 -13.74
N ASP A 93 -10.15 -0.64 -12.75
CA ASP A 93 -11.51 -1.09 -12.83
C ASP A 93 -12.29 -0.59 -11.63
N ARG A 94 -13.47 -0.02 -11.90
CA ARG A 94 -14.44 0.26 -10.84
C ARG A 94 -15.10 -1.06 -10.47
N SER A 95 -15.09 -1.39 -9.20
CA SER A 95 -15.76 -2.56 -8.69
C SER A 95 -17.28 -2.41 -8.82
N GLU A 96 -17.92 -3.42 -9.41
CA GLU A 96 -19.39 -3.54 -9.44
C GLU A 96 -19.97 -4.10 -8.13
N HIS A 97 -19.12 -4.42 -7.14
CA HIS A 97 -19.53 -5.05 -5.89
C HIS A 97 -20.18 -4.06 -4.93
N GLU A 98 -21.28 -4.46 -4.29
CA GLU A 98 -21.96 -3.64 -3.28
C GLU A 98 -21.17 -3.60 -1.96
N ASP A 99 -20.58 -4.73 -1.57
CA ASP A 99 -19.84 -4.87 -0.31
C ASP A 99 -18.56 -4.03 -0.32
N ALA A 100 -18.41 -3.20 0.71
CA ALA A 100 -17.21 -2.39 0.91
C ALA A 100 -15.98 -3.28 1.10
N ILE A 101 -16.08 -4.27 1.99
CA ILE A 101 -15.01 -5.24 2.25
C ILE A 101 -15.62 -6.59 2.60
N ASN A 102 -15.06 -7.64 1.99
CA ASN A 102 -15.35 -9.02 2.36
C ASN A 102 -14.05 -9.74 2.68
N TYR A 103 -14.06 -10.52 3.76
CA TYR A 103 -12.94 -11.35 4.18
C TYR A 103 -13.22 -12.80 3.82
N LYS A 104 -12.17 -13.57 3.50
CA LYS A 104 -12.28 -15.02 3.47
C LYS A 104 -12.56 -15.57 4.87
N GLU A 105 -13.14 -16.76 4.95
CA GLU A 105 -13.57 -17.36 6.20
C GLU A 105 -12.40 -17.46 7.21
N GLY A 106 -12.59 -16.88 8.39
CA GLY A 106 -11.58 -16.86 9.46
C GLY A 106 -10.36 -15.98 9.18
N LYS A 107 -10.34 -15.18 8.10
CA LYS A 107 -9.17 -14.38 7.68
C LYS A 107 -9.22 -12.90 8.05
N LYS A 108 -10.28 -12.46 8.74
CA LYS A 108 -10.48 -11.04 9.08
C LYS A 108 -9.29 -10.42 9.82
N GLU A 109 -8.89 -11.00 10.95
CA GLU A 109 -7.83 -10.39 11.78
C GLU A 109 -6.46 -10.39 11.08
N GLU A 110 -6.18 -11.42 10.29
CA GLU A 110 -4.96 -11.48 9.46
C GLU A 110 -5.00 -10.41 8.36
N ALA A 111 -6.13 -10.23 7.67
CA ALA A 111 -6.30 -9.16 6.68
C ALA A 111 -6.09 -7.76 7.30
N LYS A 112 -6.64 -7.55 8.50
CA LYS A 112 -6.47 -6.32 9.27
C LYS A 112 -5.01 -6.02 9.56
N GLU A 113 -4.27 -7.01 10.06
CA GLU A 113 -2.84 -6.91 10.33
C GLU A 113 -2.06 -6.55 9.05
N ILE A 114 -2.31 -7.27 7.94
CA ILE A 114 -1.62 -7.01 6.67
C ILE A 114 -1.94 -5.62 6.09
N ILE A 115 -3.17 -5.13 6.24
CA ILE A 115 -3.54 -3.76 5.82
C ILE A 115 -2.73 -2.73 6.62
N GLY A 116 -2.59 -2.92 7.94
CA GLY A 116 -1.78 -2.05 8.79
C GLY A 116 -0.29 -2.10 8.41
N GLU A 117 0.25 -3.29 8.16
CA GLU A 117 1.64 -3.46 7.72
C GLU A 117 1.90 -2.76 6.38
N LEU A 118 1.00 -2.89 5.40
CA LEU A 118 1.12 -2.19 4.12
C LEU A 118 1.04 -0.68 4.28
N HIS A 119 0.19 -0.18 5.17
CA HIS A 119 0.15 1.25 5.50
C HIS A 119 1.50 1.71 6.06
N GLU A 120 2.09 1.00 7.02
CA GLU A 120 3.40 1.34 7.57
C GLU A 120 4.53 1.26 6.53
N ILE A 121 4.51 0.26 5.65
CA ILE A 121 5.45 0.15 4.53
C ILE A 121 5.36 1.39 3.62
N MET A 122 4.15 1.78 3.22
CA MET A 122 3.93 2.95 2.37
C MET A 122 4.23 4.27 3.09
N ASN A 123 3.91 4.38 4.38
CA ASN A 123 4.25 5.53 5.20
C ASN A 123 5.77 5.72 5.31
N ASN A 124 6.53 4.61 5.41
CA ASN A 124 7.98 4.66 5.38
C ASN A 124 8.55 5.17 4.06
N LEU A 125 7.90 4.81 2.94
CA LEU A 125 8.29 5.23 1.59
C LEU A 125 7.93 6.70 1.30
N VAL A 126 6.65 7.06 1.44
CA VAL A 126 6.09 8.32 0.94
C VAL A 126 5.56 9.28 2.02
N GLY A 127 5.42 8.82 3.26
CA GLY A 127 4.82 9.57 4.37
C GLY A 127 5.58 10.85 4.72
N PHE A 128 4.91 11.78 5.41
CA PHE A 128 5.48 13.04 5.94
C PHE A 128 6.33 13.85 4.94
N GLY A 129 5.94 13.85 3.67
CA GLY A 129 6.65 14.57 2.61
C GLY A 129 7.87 13.84 2.02
N LYS A 130 8.18 12.62 2.48
CA LYS A 130 9.28 11.80 1.92
C LYS A 130 9.14 11.57 0.42
N VAL A 131 7.93 11.50 -0.09
CA VAL A 131 7.66 11.34 -1.52
C VAL A 131 8.30 12.42 -2.39
N GLU A 132 8.46 13.66 -1.90
CA GLU A 132 9.11 14.73 -2.66
C GLU A 132 10.59 14.46 -2.90
N VAL A 133 11.22 13.76 -1.96
CA VAL A 133 12.66 13.51 -1.92
C VAL A 133 13.02 12.06 -2.26
N ILE A 134 12.04 11.26 -2.72
CA ILE A 134 12.28 9.88 -3.14
C ILE A 134 13.37 9.84 -4.22
N ASN A 135 14.34 8.96 -4.00
CA ASN A 135 15.32 8.57 -4.99
C ASN A 135 14.84 7.27 -5.65
N PHE A 136 14.27 7.38 -6.85
CA PHE A 136 13.69 6.24 -7.57
C PHE A 136 14.70 5.14 -7.90
N HIS A 137 15.96 5.50 -8.15
CA HIS A 137 17.02 4.52 -8.30
C HIS A 137 17.22 3.69 -7.02
N SER A 138 17.18 4.30 -5.84
CA SER A 138 17.31 3.59 -4.57
C SER A 138 16.07 2.79 -4.20
N LEU A 139 14.87 3.27 -4.59
CA LEU A 139 13.61 2.53 -4.46
C LEU A 139 13.67 1.21 -5.22
N ARG A 140 14.05 1.25 -6.51
CA ARG A 140 14.12 0.05 -7.36
C ARG A 140 15.25 -0.93 -7.04
N ASN A 141 16.19 -0.54 -6.19
CA ASN A 141 17.29 -1.41 -5.75
C ASN A 141 17.15 -1.79 -4.27
N ASP A 142 15.93 -1.68 -3.72
CA ASP A 142 15.55 -2.10 -2.37
C ASP A 142 16.44 -1.56 -1.25
N LYS A 143 17.04 -0.38 -1.47
CA LYS A 143 18.02 0.17 -0.53
C LYS A 143 17.37 0.72 0.74
N TYR A 144 16.13 1.21 0.61
CA TYR A 144 15.39 1.90 1.67
C TYR A 144 13.91 1.49 1.73
N PHE A 145 13.52 0.52 0.93
CA PHE A 145 12.14 0.04 0.81
C PHE A 145 12.19 -1.47 0.56
N ASP A 146 11.43 -2.23 1.33
CA ASP A 146 11.36 -3.68 1.19
C ASP A 146 10.25 -4.01 0.18
N THR A 147 10.63 -4.00 -1.10
CA THR A 147 9.71 -4.27 -2.21
C THR A 147 9.14 -5.69 -2.15
N ASP A 148 9.93 -6.65 -1.67
CA ASP A 148 9.49 -8.04 -1.51
C ASP A 148 8.40 -8.14 -0.45
N ALA A 149 8.60 -7.55 0.74
CA ALA A 149 7.58 -7.53 1.78
C ALA A 149 6.29 -6.86 1.30
N PHE A 150 6.39 -5.76 0.56
CA PHE A 150 5.24 -5.08 -0.03
C PHE A 150 4.45 -5.99 -0.99
N HIS A 151 5.14 -6.66 -1.92
CA HIS A 151 4.48 -7.55 -2.88
C HIS A 151 3.91 -8.80 -2.23
N ASP A 152 4.59 -9.39 -1.25
CA ASP A 152 4.09 -10.52 -0.49
C ASP A 152 2.80 -10.18 0.25
N ARG A 153 2.72 -9.00 0.86
CA ARG A 153 1.52 -8.53 1.56
C ARG A 153 0.36 -8.22 0.62
N LEU A 154 0.62 -7.59 -0.52
CA LEU A 154 -0.40 -7.39 -1.55
C LEU A 154 -0.96 -8.73 -2.04
N SER A 155 -0.07 -9.69 -2.32
CA SER A 155 -0.45 -11.01 -2.81
C SER A 155 -1.29 -11.75 -1.77
N ALA A 156 -0.91 -11.70 -0.48
CA ALA A 156 -1.70 -12.28 0.60
C ALA A 156 -3.12 -11.69 0.65
N LEU A 157 -3.27 -10.36 0.58
CA LEU A 157 -4.60 -9.73 0.55
C LEU A 157 -5.42 -10.18 -0.65
N GLN A 158 -4.82 -10.21 -1.84
CA GLN A 158 -5.51 -10.55 -3.08
C GLN A 158 -5.88 -12.03 -3.19
N GLU A 159 -4.98 -12.92 -2.77
CA GLU A 159 -5.09 -14.36 -3.03
C GLU A 159 -5.63 -15.15 -1.85
N ASP A 160 -5.44 -14.69 -0.61
CA ASP A 160 -5.66 -15.52 0.58
C ASP A 160 -6.59 -14.90 1.63
N LEU A 161 -6.67 -13.56 1.71
CA LEU A 161 -7.30 -12.89 2.86
C LEU A 161 -8.62 -12.19 2.52
N LEU A 162 -8.69 -11.49 1.39
CA LEU A 162 -9.92 -10.81 0.95
C LEU A 162 -10.72 -11.69 0.00
N ALA A 163 -12.04 -11.61 0.12
CA ALA A 163 -12.99 -12.09 -0.88
C ALA A 163 -13.40 -10.93 -1.80
N GLU A 164 -14.05 -11.25 -2.92
CA GLU A 164 -14.53 -10.24 -3.87
C GLU A 164 -15.39 -9.17 -3.17
N SER A 165 -14.96 -7.92 -3.31
CA SER A 165 -15.48 -6.72 -2.65
C SER A 165 -14.79 -5.48 -3.23
N ARG A 166 -15.29 -4.27 -2.94
CA ARG A 166 -14.64 -3.02 -3.37
C ARG A 166 -13.20 -2.89 -2.84
N ALA A 167 -12.95 -3.27 -1.59
CA ALA A 167 -11.61 -3.26 -1.00
C ALA A 167 -10.59 -4.14 -1.76
N LEU A 168 -11.01 -5.27 -2.34
CA LEU A 168 -10.11 -6.08 -3.16
C LEU A 168 -9.65 -5.33 -4.43
N TYR A 169 -10.54 -4.54 -5.03
CA TYR A 169 -10.21 -3.69 -6.18
C TYR A 169 -9.31 -2.53 -5.73
N ASP A 170 -9.57 -1.93 -4.56
CA ASP A 170 -8.65 -0.94 -3.97
C ASP A 170 -7.23 -1.49 -3.84
N ILE A 171 -7.06 -2.74 -3.37
CA ILE A 171 -5.73 -3.39 -3.28
C ILE A 171 -5.10 -3.63 -4.67
N ARG A 172 -5.88 -3.99 -5.69
CA ARG A 172 -5.39 -4.11 -7.08
C ARG A 172 -4.96 -2.75 -7.63
N ASN A 173 -5.74 -1.71 -7.40
CA ASN A 173 -5.45 -0.34 -7.85
C ASN A 173 -4.23 0.24 -7.15
N LEU A 174 -4.08 0.00 -5.84
CA LEU A 174 -2.86 0.30 -5.08
C LEU A 174 -1.62 -0.28 -5.78
N GLN A 175 -1.66 -1.57 -6.13
CA GLN A 175 -0.55 -2.22 -6.83
C GLN A 175 -0.23 -1.55 -8.16
N ASN A 176 -1.27 -1.22 -8.96
CA ASN A 176 -1.09 -0.53 -10.23
C ASN A 176 -0.45 0.85 -10.04
N PHE A 177 -0.92 1.64 -9.08
CA PHE A 177 -0.33 2.95 -8.75
C PHE A 177 1.11 2.82 -8.27
N TYR A 178 1.44 1.81 -7.47
CA TYR A 178 2.82 1.57 -7.03
C TYR A 178 3.73 1.21 -8.21
N MET A 179 3.31 0.29 -9.07
CA MET A 179 4.07 -0.12 -10.26
C MET A 179 4.27 1.06 -11.21
N MET A 180 3.22 1.85 -11.43
CA MET A 180 3.29 3.08 -12.22
C MET A 180 4.24 4.09 -11.61
N GLY A 181 4.20 4.30 -10.30
CA GLY A 181 5.07 5.27 -9.63
C GLY A 181 6.54 4.85 -9.56
N SER A 182 6.81 3.56 -9.44
CA SER A 182 8.17 3.03 -9.26
C SER A 182 8.90 2.73 -10.59
N SER A 183 8.19 2.65 -11.72
CA SER A 183 8.75 2.36 -13.04
C SER A 183 9.86 3.33 -13.47
N TYR A 184 10.82 2.83 -14.25
CA TYR A 184 11.91 3.61 -14.84
C TYR A 184 11.42 4.67 -15.85
N GLU A 185 10.27 4.45 -16.47
CA GLU A 185 9.78 5.34 -17.54
C GLU A 185 8.98 6.52 -17.00
N THR A 186 8.52 6.46 -15.76
CA THR A 186 7.60 7.43 -15.18
C THR A 186 8.14 8.14 -13.96
N GLU A 187 8.67 7.39 -13.00
CA GLU A 187 9.13 7.94 -11.72
C GLU A 187 8.08 8.89 -11.09
N ASP A 188 6.84 8.41 -11.03
CA ASP A 188 5.67 9.23 -10.73
C ASP A 188 5.39 9.28 -9.21
N ARG A 189 5.69 10.44 -8.62
CA ARG A 189 5.44 10.73 -7.20
C ARG A 189 3.95 10.77 -6.86
N MET A 190 3.10 11.26 -7.74
CA MET A 190 1.66 11.35 -7.48
C MET A 190 1.04 9.96 -7.51
N ALA A 191 1.49 9.08 -8.42
CA ALA A 191 1.10 7.68 -8.41
C ALA A 191 1.41 7.01 -7.05
N LEU A 192 2.63 7.19 -6.53
CA LEU A 192 3.00 6.66 -5.22
C LEU A 192 2.18 7.26 -4.07
N ARG A 193 1.74 8.53 -4.19
CA ARG A 193 0.81 9.12 -3.22
C ARG A 193 -0.56 8.47 -3.29
N TYR A 194 -1.11 8.20 -4.47
CA TYR A 194 -2.39 7.50 -4.58
C TYR A 194 -2.33 6.09 -4.01
N ALA A 195 -1.27 5.34 -4.30
CA ALA A 195 -1.05 4.03 -3.66
C ALA A 195 -1.08 4.14 -2.12
N HIS A 196 -0.40 5.14 -1.54
CA HIS A 196 -0.42 5.34 -0.09
C HIS A 196 -1.78 5.79 0.45
N ARG A 197 -2.47 6.70 -0.24
CA ARG A 197 -3.79 7.19 0.19
C ARG A 197 -4.83 6.07 0.18
N ILE A 198 -4.79 5.18 -0.81
CA ILE A 198 -5.66 3.99 -0.86
C ILE A 198 -5.48 3.14 0.40
N ILE A 199 -4.25 2.74 0.72
CA ILE A 199 -4.03 1.88 1.89
C ILE A 199 -4.28 2.59 3.21
N HIS A 200 -3.97 3.89 3.29
CA HIS A 200 -4.23 4.68 4.50
C HIS A 200 -5.72 4.81 4.78
N ASP A 201 -6.53 5.14 3.76
CA ASP A 201 -7.98 5.19 3.92
C ASP A 201 -8.52 3.81 4.33
N LEU A 202 -8.07 2.72 3.70
CA LEU A 202 -8.45 1.36 4.13
C LEU A 202 -8.07 1.08 5.59
N ASP A 203 -6.86 1.41 6.02
CA ASP A 203 -6.38 1.22 7.39
C ASP A 203 -7.22 2.00 8.41
N ILE A 204 -7.63 3.23 8.08
CA ILE A 204 -8.56 4.01 8.93
C ILE A 204 -9.88 3.26 9.16
N TYR A 205 -10.49 2.74 8.10
CA TYR A 205 -11.79 2.07 8.23
C TYR A 205 -11.70 0.66 8.81
N VAL A 206 -10.58 -0.02 8.60
CA VAL A 206 -10.41 -1.42 8.98
C VAL A 206 -9.82 -1.56 10.39
N ASN A 207 -8.83 -0.75 10.73
CA ASN A 207 -8.08 -0.79 11.98
C ASN A 207 -8.34 0.41 12.90
N GLY A 208 -8.81 1.53 12.35
CA GLY A 208 -9.20 2.72 13.10
C GLY A 208 -10.68 2.78 13.43
N ASP A 209 -11.15 4.00 13.69
CA ASP A 209 -12.55 4.33 14.00
C ASP A 209 -13.35 4.81 12.76
N GLY A 210 -12.84 4.52 11.55
CA GLY A 210 -13.46 4.92 10.29
C GLY A 210 -13.61 6.44 10.18
N GLU A 211 -14.81 6.91 9.86
CA GLU A 211 -15.11 8.35 9.76
C GLU A 211 -14.87 9.17 11.04
N LYS A 212 -14.75 8.49 12.19
CA LYS A 212 -14.49 9.13 13.49
C LYS A 212 -13.01 9.13 13.86
N ASP A 213 -12.17 8.49 13.07
CA ASP A 213 -10.73 8.52 13.25
C ASP A 213 -10.22 9.96 13.05
N GLU A 214 -9.23 10.35 13.84
CA GLU A 214 -8.65 11.70 13.80
C GLU A 214 -7.74 11.89 12.58
N ARG A 215 -7.25 10.78 12.00
CA ARG A 215 -6.42 10.79 10.80
C ARG A 215 -7.22 11.25 9.58
N ARG A 216 -6.55 11.97 8.68
CA ARG A 216 -7.18 12.53 7.48
C ARG A 216 -7.59 11.44 6.48
N ILE A 217 -8.88 11.36 6.16
CA ILE A 217 -9.39 10.55 5.06
C ILE A 217 -9.30 11.34 3.74
N TRP A 218 -8.76 10.73 2.68
CA TRP A 218 -8.72 11.33 1.33
C TRP A 218 -9.92 10.97 0.45
N GLY A 219 -10.62 9.88 0.78
CA GLY A 219 -11.82 9.44 0.09
C GLY A 219 -11.53 8.80 -1.26
N VAL A 220 -10.33 8.24 -1.46
CA VAL A 220 -9.89 7.70 -2.76
C VAL A 220 -10.13 6.19 -2.91
N THR A 221 -10.63 5.53 -1.87
CA THR A 221 -10.98 4.10 -1.91
C THR A 221 -12.39 3.91 -2.43
N GLU A 222 -12.61 2.90 -3.25
CA GLU A 222 -13.95 2.48 -3.63
C GLU A 222 -14.75 1.93 -2.46
N ALA A 223 -14.09 1.25 -1.50
CA ALA A 223 -14.77 0.66 -0.35
C ALA A 223 -15.48 1.70 0.52
N TYR A 224 -14.83 2.84 0.78
CA TYR A 224 -15.27 3.81 1.79
C TYR A 224 -15.20 5.28 1.37
N GLY A 225 -14.64 5.57 0.19
CA GLY A 225 -14.46 6.92 -0.33
C GLY A 225 -15.70 7.47 -1.03
N ASN A 226 -15.47 8.53 -1.81
CA ASN A 226 -16.53 9.21 -2.56
C ASN A 226 -16.20 9.27 -4.06
N ASP A 227 -17.24 9.23 -4.89
CA ASP A 227 -17.09 9.14 -6.33
C ASP A 227 -16.23 10.25 -6.93
N SER A 228 -16.35 11.48 -6.42
CA SER A 228 -15.58 12.63 -6.93
C SER A 228 -14.07 12.44 -6.75
N ASP A 229 -13.62 11.96 -5.60
CA ASP A 229 -12.19 11.79 -5.33
C ASP A 229 -11.62 10.52 -5.96
N ILE A 230 -12.43 9.46 -6.07
CA ILE A 230 -12.11 8.26 -6.86
C ILE A 230 -11.96 8.63 -8.34
N ASP A 231 -12.90 9.40 -8.89
CA ASP A 231 -12.85 9.84 -10.31
C ASP A 231 -11.60 10.66 -10.59
N LYS A 232 -11.24 11.63 -9.72
CA LYS A 232 -9.99 12.39 -9.87
C LYS A 232 -8.76 11.47 -9.89
N MET A 233 -8.75 10.44 -9.04
CA MET A 233 -7.65 9.46 -9.01
C MET A 233 -7.60 8.63 -10.29
N TYR A 234 -8.75 8.23 -10.85
CA TYR A 234 -8.79 7.45 -12.09
C TYR A 234 -8.47 8.29 -13.32
N ASP A 235 -9.00 9.51 -13.37
CA ASP A 235 -8.68 10.49 -14.42
C ASP A 235 -7.20 10.83 -14.43
N TYR A 236 -6.52 10.82 -13.28
CA TYR A 236 -5.08 10.99 -13.21
C TYR A 236 -4.33 9.96 -14.07
N ILE A 237 -4.71 8.67 -14.00
CA ILE A 237 -4.05 7.64 -14.81
C ILE A 237 -4.52 7.70 -16.27
N ARG A 238 -5.81 7.94 -16.53
CA ARG A 238 -6.33 8.07 -17.90
C ARG A 238 -5.56 9.13 -18.68
N ASN A 239 -5.39 10.30 -18.09
CA ASN A 239 -4.68 11.42 -18.70
C ASN A 239 -3.15 11.20 -18.79
N TYR A 240 -2.60 10.19 -18.11
CA TYR A 240 -1.19 9.84 -18.23
C TYR A 240 -0.92 9.01 -19.51
N GLY A 241 -1.92 8.27 -19.99
CA GLY A 241 -1.83 7.42 -21.18
C GLY A 241 -2.09 8.12 -22.52
N GLU A 242 -2.53 9.38 -22.51
CA GLU A 242 -2.77 10.23 -23.70
C GLU A 242 -1.56 11.10 -24.07
#